data_AF-A0A7K3HFD8-F1
#
_entry.id   AF-A0A7K3HFD8-F1
#
_cell.length_a   1.000
_cell.length_b   1.000
_cell.length_c   1.000
_cell.angle_alpha   90.00
_cell.angle_beta   90.00
_cell.angle_gamma   90.00
#
_symmetry.space_group_name_H-M   'P 1'
#
loop_
_entity.id
_entity.type
_entity.pdbx_description
1 polymer ?
#
loop_
_entity_poly.entity_id
_entity_poly.type
_entity_poly.pdbx_seq_one_letter_code
_entity_poly.pdbx_strand_id
1 'polypeptide(L)'
;MAIRGNIPGGLTRRAQYFVRIHGYRIPDPGVEQDRARWLEYGIPAAEIDRAVAYQEIWGGIALPSSPHYDGGPSSFSADVPEGAEAEGWRFGAGLQRTALPYSFMIGPDGEFGIHAGIGVPLHCSIEGWGESVALADHARRCARAITTVTGEAVEALQLDGFEPVLDVAGRADTWWRGADSLVAVYRGEAECMLAPQCRTATVYSGLDEWGLEGLGA
;
A
#
# COMPACT_ATOMS: atom_id res chain seq x y z
N MET A 1 12.23 -16.34 -7.13
CA MET A 1 12.31 -16.26 -8.60
C MET A 1 11.70 -14.92 -8.98
N ALA A 2 12.46 -13.99 -9.57
CA ALA A 2 11.98 -12.65 -9.90
C ALA A 2 10.74 -12.72 -10.83
N ILE A 3 9.80 -11.80 -10.68
CA ILE A 3 8.57 -11.77 -11.49
C ILE A 3 8.96 -11.51 -12.96
N ARG A 4 8.96 -12.58 -13.77
CA ARG A 4 9.07 -12.52 -15.24
C ARG A 4 7.70 -12.60 -15.94
N GLY A 5 6.61 -12.65 -15.17
CA GLY A 5 5.22 -12.74 -15.64
C GLY A 5 4.55 -11.37 -15.78
N ASN A 6 3.21 -11.36 -15.77
CA ASN A 6 2.41 -10.14 -15.89
C ASN A 6 2.63 -9.23 -14.68
N ILE A 7 3.18 -8.04 -14.91
CA ILE A 7 3.31 -6.99 -13.89
C ILE A 7 1.94 -6.31 -13.78
N PRO A 8 1.48 -5.94 -12.57
CA PRO A 8 0.25 -5.17 -12.43
C PRO A 8 0.26 -3.93 -13.34
N GLY A 9 -0.83 -3.75 -14.09
CA GLY A 9 -1.05 -2.56 -14.91
C GLY A 9 -1.27 -1.31 -14.07
N GLY A 10 -1.26 -0.14 -14.69
CA GLY A 10 -1.51 1.14 -13.98
C GLY A 10 -0.34 1.67 -13.14
N LEU A 11 0.71 0.87 -12.95
CA LEU A 11 1.95 1.29 -12.30
C LEU A 11 2.85 2.12 -13.24
N THR A 12 3.52 3.13 -12.68
CA THR A 12 4.63 3.87 -13.30
C THR A 12 5.81 2.96 -13.61
N ARG A 13 6.72 3.42 -14.48
CA ARG A 13 7.93 2.64 -14.80
C ARG A 13 8.80 2.33 -13.58
N ARG A 14 8.86 3.26 -12.62
CA ARG A 14 9.55 3.06 -11.33
C ARG A 14 8.96 1.88 -10.57
N ALA A 15 7.65 1.86 -10.36
CA ALA A 15 7.00 0.77 -9.63
C ALA A 15 7.04 -0.56 -10.41
N GLN A 16 6.84 -0.53 -11.72
CA GLN A 16 7.00 -1.73 -12.56
C GLN A 16 8.42 -2.32 -12.45
N TYR A 17 9.45 -1.46 -12.50
CA TYR A 17 10.83 -1.87 -12.32
C TYR A 17 11.05 -2.48 -10.93
N PHE A 18 10.54 -1.82 -9.88
CA PHE A 18 10.63 -2.28 -8.50
C PHE A 18 10.02 -3.67 -8.32
N VAL A 19 8.76 -3.86 -8.76
CA VAL A 19 8.05 -5.15 -8.69
C VAL A 19 8.80 -6.23 -9.48
N ARG A 20 9.29 -5.92 -10.67
CA ARG A 20 10.00 -6.89 -11.51
C ARG A 20 11.32 -7.36 -10.89
N ILE A 21 12.08 -6.46 -10.30
CA ILE A 21 13.42 -6.77 -9.77
C ILE A 21 13.34 -7.38 -8.38
N HIS A 22 12.50 -6.82 -7.51
CA HIS A 22 12.48 -7.17 -6.09
C HIS A 22 11.30 -8.05 -5.70
N GLY A 23 10.24 -8.05 -6.50
CA GLY A 23 9.09 -8.91 -6.27
C GLY A 23 9.36 -10.36 -6.64
N TYR A 24 8.72 -11.26 -5.91
CA TYR A 24 8.64 -12.67 -6.28
C TYR A 24 7.19 -13.15 -6.15
N ARG A 25 6.84 -14.17 -6.93
CA ARG A 25 5.50 -14.76 -6.90
C ARG A 25 5.54 -16.11 -6.18
N ILE A 26 4.68 -16.25 -5.18
CA ILE A 26 4.39 -17.48 -4.46
C ILE A 26 3.21 -18.15 -5.17
N PRO A 27 3.24 -19.48 -5.41
CA PRO A 27 2.08 -20.19 -5.90
C PRO A 27 0.90 -19.97 -4.97
N ASP A 28 -0.20 -19.48 -5.54
CA ASP A 28 -1.44 -19.21 -4.83
C ASP A 28 -2.57 -19.89 -5.62
N PRO A 29 -3.38 -20.76 -4.98
CA PRO A 29 -4.44 -21.50 -5.67
C PRO A 29 -5.55 -20.61 -6.23
N GLY A 30 -5.60 -19.35 -5.83
CA GLY A 30 -6.65 -18.41 -6.19
C GLY A 30 -7.93 -18.62 -5.39
N VAL A 31 -8.84 -17.66 -5.48
CA VAL A 31 -10.07 -17.62 -4.69
C VAL A 31 -11.33 -18.01 -5.47
N GLU A 32 -11.23 -18.17 -6.80
CA GLU A 32 -12.37 -18.53 -7.66
C GLU A 32 -12.98 -19.90 -7.28
N GLN A 33 -12.15 -20.82 -6.78
CA GLN A 33 -12.60 -22.12 -6.27
C GLN A 33 -13.60 -22.02 -5.10
N ASP A 34 -13.59 -20.90 -4.37
CA ASP A 34 -14.45 -20.66 -3.21
C ASP A 34 -15.77 -19.95 -3.59
N ARG A 35 -15.95 -19.55 -4.86
CA ARG A 35 -17.12 -18.78 -5.33
C ARG A 35 -18.45 -19.41 -4.93
N ALA A 36 -18.63 -20.72 -5.16
CA ALA A 36 -19.88 -21.40 -4.85
C ALA A 36 -20.23 -21.29 -3.37
N ARG A 37 -19.25 -21.49 -2.50
CA ARG A 37 -19.40 -21.36 -1.04
C ARG A 37 -19.68 -19.92 -0.62
N TRP A 38 -19.03 -18.94 -1.24
CA TRP A 38 -19.25 -17.52 -0.94
C TRP A 38 -20.66 -17.04 -1.34
N LEU A 39 -21.17 -17.52 -2.48
CA LEU A 39 -22.56 -17.27 -2.89
C LEU A 39 -23.56 -17.88 -1.88
N GLU A 40 -23.29 -19.07 -1.35
CA GLU A 40 -24.11 -19.69 -0.30
C GLU A 40 -24.13 -18.87 1.00
N TYR A 41 -23.04 -18.13 1.29
CA TYR A 41 -22.98 -17.18 2.41
C TYR A 41 -23.65 -15.83 2.12
N GLY A 42 -24.23 -15.65 0.94
CA GLY A 42 -24.93 -14.42 0.56
C GLY A 42 -24.01 -13.28 0.13
N ILE A 43 -22.73 -13.58 -0.17
CA ILE A 43 -21.80 -12.59 -0.71
C ILE A 43 -22.23 -12.27 -2.15
N PRO A 44 -22.40 -10.98 -2.52
CA PRO A 44 -22.77 -10.60 -3.87
C PRO A 44 -21.72 -11.04 -4.89
N ALA A 45 -22.18 -11.56 -6.04
CA ALA A 45 -21.30 -12.03 -7.10
C ALA A 45 -20.28 -10.96 -7.55
N ALA A 46 -20.69 -9.69 -7.59
CA ALA A 46 -19.81 -8.57 -7.96
C ALA A 46 -18.63 -8.39 -6.99
N GLU A 47 -18.81 -8.69 -5.71
CA GLU A 47 -17.74 -8.60 -4.70
C GLU A 47 -16.79 -9.78 -4.77
N ILE A 48 -17.31 -10.96 -5.12
CA ILE A 48 -16.50 -12.13 -5.45
C ILE A 48 -15.65 -11.82 -6.70
N ASP A 49 -16.24 -11.23 -7.73
CA ASP A 49 -15.52 -10.86 -8.96
C ASP A 49 -14.40 -9.86 -8.69
N ARG A 50 -14.63 -8.90 -7.78
CA ARG A 50 -13.60 -7.96 -7.30
C ARG A 50 -12.43 -8.68 -6.61
N ALA A 51 -12.72 -9.59 -5.71
CA ALA A 51 -11.70 -10.39 -5.02
C ALA A 51 -10.91 -11.27 -6.00
N VAL A 52 -11.59 -11.88 -6.97
CA VAL A 52 -10.97 -12.71 -8.02
C VAL A 52 -10.07 -11.86 -8.92
N ALA A 53 -10.53 -10.69 -9.37
CA ALA A 53 -9.72 -9.80 -10.21
C ALA A 53 -8.46 -9.31 -9.47
N TYR A 54 -8.59 -8.97 -8.18
CA TYR A 54 -7.44 -8.67 -7.33
C TYR A 54 -6.46 -9.86 -7.26
N GLN A 55 -6.98 -11.06 -7.01
CA GLN A 55 -6.19 -12.28 -6.91
C GLN A 55 -5.45 -12.61 -8.22
N GLU A 56 -6.06 -12.42 -9.38
CA GLU A 56 -5.42 -12.67 -10.68
C GLU A 56 -4.22 -11.74 -10.91
N ILE A 57 -4.38 -10.46 -10.58
CA ILE A 57 -3.36 -9.43 -10.85
C ILE A 57 -2.26 -9.48 -9.78
N TRP A 58 -2.65 -9.41 -8.50
CA TRP A 58 -1.76 -9.22 -7.36
C TRP A 58 -1.46 -10.50 -6.58
N GLY A 59 -2.33 -11.51 -6.68
CA GLY A 59 -2.25 -12.74 -5.89
C GLY A 59 -0.90 -13.46 -5.99
N GLY A 60 -0.36 -13.79 -4.83
CA GLY A 60 0.94 -14.42 -4.65
C GLY A 60 2.13 -13.47 -4.80
N ILE A 61 1.95 -12.21 -5.19
CA ILE A 61 3.07 -11.25 -5.28
C ILE A 61 3.51 -10.87 -3.86
N ALA A 62 4.79 -11.11 -3.57
CA ALA A 62 5.46 -10.66 -2.38
C ALA A 62 6.48 -9.57 -2.75
N LEU A 63 6.33 -8.40 -2.15
CA LEU A 63 7.26 -7.28 -2.30
C LEU A 63 8.30 -7.27 -1.16
N PRO A 64 9.38 -6.47 -1.27
CA PRO A 64 10.19 -6.10 -0.12
C PRO A 64 9.34 -5.46 0.99
N SER A 65 9.83 -5.56 2.23
CA SER A 65 9.18 -4.90 3.38
C SER A 65 9.11 -3.39 3.15
N SER A 66 7.92 -2.81 3.31
CA SER A 66 7.74 -1.36 3.43
C SER A 66 8.44 -0.81 4.68
N PRO A 67 8.85 0.47 4.70
CA PRO A 67 9.45 1.07 5.89
C PRO A 67 8.50 1.16 7.09
N HIS A 68 7.18 1.20 6.84
CA HIS A 68 6.11 1.29 7.85
C HIS A 68 5.15 0.12 7.73
N TYR A 69 4.22 0.02 8.68
CA TYR A 69 3.25 -1.08 8.80
C TYR A 69 3.88 -2.46 8.94
N ASP A 70 4.97 -2.53 9.71
CA ASP A 70 5.75 -3.77 9.94
C ASP A 70 6.11 -4.53 8.65
N GLY A 71 6.34 -3.77 7.57
CA GLY A 71 6.72 -4.30 6.28
C GLY A 71 5.57 -4.60 5.32
N GLY A 72 4.33 -4.26 5.66
CA GLY A 72 3.17 -4.47 4.80
C GLY A 72 2.78 -5.95 4.67
N PRO A 73 1.95 -6.31 3.68
CA PRO A 73 1.62 -7.71 3.39
C PRO A 73 2.88 -8.52 3.07
N SER A 74 2.95 -9.74 3.62
CA SER A 74 3.99 -10.74 3.32
C SER A 74 3.90 -11.23 1.88
N SER A 75 2.66 -11.46 1.42
CA SER A 75 2.26 -11.66 0.04
C SER A 75 0.82 -11.20 -0.11
N PHE A 76 0.49 -10.65 -1.27
CA PHE A 76 -0.89 -10.28 -1.59
C PHE A 76 -1.73 -11.52 -1.85
N SER A 77 -2.92 -11.57 -1.27
CA SER A 77 -3.91 -12.63 -1.48
C SER A 77 -5.27 -12.10 -1.06
N ALA A 78 -6.31 -12.33 -1.86
CA ALA A 78 -7.67 -12.03 -1.47
C ALA A 78 -8.14 -13.02 -0.41
N ASP A 79 -8.84 -12.52 0.61
CA ASP A 79 -9.62 -13.37 1.52
C ASP A 79 -11.12 -13.25 1.22
N VAL A 80 -11.95 -13.98 1.96
CA VAL A 80 -13.41 -13.90 1.89
C VAL A 80 -13.89 -12.44 1.99
N PRO A 81 -14.73 -11.97 1.05
CA PRO A 81 -15.37 -10.68 1.19
C PRO A 81 -16.23 -10.62 2.45
N GLU A 82 -16.05 -9.54 3.20
CA GLU A 82 -16.77 -9.22 4.43
C GLU A 82 -17.40 -7.83 4.32
N GLY A 83 -18.53 -7.65 5.02
CA GLY A 83 -19.24 -6.37 5.04
C GLY A 83 -20.73 -6.54 4.76
N ALA A 84 -21.36 -5.43 4.44
CA ALA A 84 -22.78 -5.34 4.11
C ALA A 84 -23.02 -4.20 3.14
N GLU A 85 -24.14 -4.20 2.42
CA GLU A 85 -24.48 -3.18 1.42
C GLU A 85 -24.42 -1.75 1.98
N ALA A 86 -24.84 -1.54 3.23
CA ALA A 86 -24.84 -0.22 3.87
C ALA A 86 -23.44 0.26 4.32
N GLU A 87 -22.51 -0.67 4.55
CA GLU A 87 -21.17 -0.37 5.09
C GLU A 87 -20.07 -0.47 4.01
N GLY A 88 -20.41 -1.05 2.86
CA GLY A 88 -19.46 -1.42 1.82
C GLY A 88 -18.84 -2.80 2.07
N TRP A 89 -18.52 -3.48 0.97
CA TRP A 89 -17.84 -4.77 1.00
C TRP A 89 -16.33 -4.58 0.87
N ARG A 90 -15.58 -5.36 1.63
CA ARG A 90 -14.12 -5.34 1.64
C ARG A 90 -13.59 -6.76 1.73
N PHE A 91 -12.32 -6.97 1.44
CA PHE A 91 -11.67 -8.27 1.61
C PHE A 91 -10.22 -8.10 2.02
N GLY A 92 -9.64 -9.14 2.64
CA GLY A 92 -8.24 -9.15 3.01
C GLY A 92 -7.34 -8.93 1.80
N ALA A 93 -6.33 -8.06 1.93
CA ALA A 93 -5.37 -7.78 0.87
C ALA A 93 -4.12 -8.70 0.94
N GLY A 94 -4.00 -9.53 1.97
CA GLY A 94 -2.91 -10.48 2.12
C GLY A 94 -2.50 -10.66 3.57
N LEU A 95 -1.70 -11.71 3.82
CA LEU A 95 -1.25 -12.05 5.16
C LEU A 95 -0.21 -11.06 5.67
N GLN A 96 -0.30 -10.71 6.95
CA GLN A 96 0.70 -9.89 7.63
C GLN A 96 2.06 -10.61 7.68
N ARG A 97 3.16 -9.84 7.73
CA ARG A 97 4.51 -10.38 7.97
C ARG A 97 4.77 -10.78 9.42
N THR A 98 4.10 -10.10 10.33
CA THR A 98 4.24 -10.22 11.78
C THR A 98 2.85 -10.20 12.42
N ALA A 99 2.76 -10.46 13.73
CA ALA A 99 1.50 -10.31 14.45
C ALA A 99 1.20 -8.82 14.63
N LEU A 100 0.08 -8.34 14.06
CA LEU A 100 -0.32 -6.94 14.06
C LEU A 100 -1.71 -6.72 14.67
N PRO A 101 -1.99 -5.53 15.22
CA PRO A 101 -3.31 -5.18 15.74
C PRO A 101 -4.33 -4.82 14.63
N TYR A 102 -3.95 -4.94 13.35
CA TYR A 102 -4.80 -4.66 12.20
C TYR A 102 -4.58 -5.67 11.06
N SER A 103 -5.52 -5.69 10.12
CA SER A 103 -5.42 -6.42 8.85
C SER A 103 -5.28 -5.47 7.67
N PHE A 104 -4.56 -5.87 6.63
CA PHE A 104 -4.55 -5.14 5.36
C PHE A 104 -5.80 -5.51 4.55
N MET A 105 -6.49 -4.50 4.01
CA MET A 105 -7.79 -4.69 3.36
C MET A 105 -7.84 -3.96 2.02
N ILE A 106 -8.64 -4.49 1.09
CA ILE A 106 -9.14 -3.78 -0.08
C ILE A 106 -10.54 -3.27 0.23
N GLY A 107 -10.73 -1.95 0.17
CA GLY A 107 -11.98 -1.25 0.45
C GLY A 107 -13.04 -1.40 -0.65
N PRO A 108 -14.26 -0.89 -0.42
CA PRO A 108 -15.37 -0.99 -1.36
C PRO A 108 -15.11 -0.34 -2.72
N ASP A 109 -14.28 0.71 -2.76
CA ASP A 109 -13.91 1.38 -4.01
C ASP A 109 -12.53 0.94 -4.52
N GLY A 110 -11.92 -0.06 -3.87
CA GLY A 110 -10.64 -0.64 -4.26
C GLY A 110 -9.45 -0.08 -3.47
N GLU A 111 -9.68 0.73 -2.44
CA GLU A 111 -8.63 1.36 -1.65
C GLU A 111 -7.78 0.33 -0.92
N PHE A 112 -6.47 0.53 -0.90
CA PHE A 112 -5.61 -0.24 -0.03
C PHE A 112 -5.57 0.41 1.35
N GLY A 113 -5.96 -0.34 2.38
CA GLY A 113 -6.18 0.16 3.73
C GLY A 113 -5.72 -0.79 4.82
N ILE A 114 -5.89 -0.34 6.07
CA ILE A 114 -5.83 -1.19 7.25
C ILE A 114 -7.15 -1.16 8.01
N HIS A 115 -7.42 -2.23 8.77
CA HIS A 115 -8.64 -2.35 9.56
C HIS A 115 -8.37 -2.94 10.95
N ALA A 116 -8.81 -2.23 11.99
CA ALA A 116 -8.79 -2.65 13.40
C ALA A 116 -10.11 -2.26 14.10
N GLY A 117 -11.23 -2.73 13.54
CA GLY A 117 -12.58 -2.29 13.93
C GLY A 117 -12.99 -0.97 13.26
N ILE A 118 -12.03 -0.08 13.00
CA ILE A 118 -12.17 1.08 12.11
C ILE A 118 -11.33 0.81 10.85
N GLY A 119 -11.92 1.01 9.68
CA GLY A 119 -11.22 0.94 8.40
C GLY A 119 -10.62 2.29 8.04
N VAL A 120 -9.34 2.31 7.68
CA VAL A 120 -8.65 3.51 7.20
C VAL A 120 -8.00 3.23 5.85
N PRO A 121 -8.45 3.89 4.76
CA PRO A 121 -7.79 3.80 3.47
C PRO A 121 -6.45 4.54 3.53
N LEU A 122 -5.36 3.83 3.21
CA LEU A 122 -4.02 4.41 3.14
C LEU A 122 -3.78 5.07 1.79
N HIS A 123 -4.20 4.38 0.73
CA HIS A 123 -4.09 4.81 -0.67
C HIS A 123 -5.40 4.52 -1.41
N CYS A 124 -5.68 5.27 -2.48
CA CYS A 124 -6.86 5.06 -3.31
C CYS A 124 -6.90 3.69 -3.99
N SER A 125 -5.77 3.00 -4.12
CA SER A 125 -5.71 1.65 -4.66
C SER A 125 -4.47 0.87 -4.20
N ILE A 126 -4.43 -0.42 -4.49
CA ILE A 126 -3.25 -1.27 -4.30
C ILE A 126 -2.06 -0.83 -5.17
N GLU A 127 -2.31 -0.31 -6.38
CA GLU A 127 -1.28 0.30 -7.21
C GLU A 127 -0.66 1.49 -6.49
N GLY A 128 -1.47 2.37 -5.88
CA GLY A 128 -0.99 3.52 -5.10
C GLY A 128 -0.10 3.11 -3.91
N TRP A 129 -0.47 2.03 -3.22
CA TRP A 129 0.40 1.43 -2.21
C TRP A 129 1.71 0.88 -2.81
N GLY A 130 1.62 0.16 -3.94
CA GLY A 130 2.80 -0.33 -4.67
C GLY A 130 3.76 0.78 -5.11
N GLU A 131 3.22 1.92 -5.56
CA GLU A 131 3.94 3.15 -5.89
C GLU A 131 4.65 3.73 -4.68
N SER A 132 3.95 3.82 -3.53
CA SER A 132 4.49 4.28 -2.25
C SER A 132 5.69 3.43 -1.81
N VAL A 133 5.57 2.10 -1.88
CA VAL A 133 6.65 1.17 -1.51
C VAL A 133 7.84 1.29 -2.48
N ALA A 134 7.58 1.39 -3.79
CA ALA A 134 8.62 1.58 -4.78
C ALA A 134 9.36 2.92 -4.61
N LEU A 135 8.63 4.00 -4.28
CA LEU A 135 9.19 5.31 -4.03
C LEU A 135 10.05 5.32 -2.77
N ALA A 136 9.62 4.65 -1.70
CA ALA A 136 10.43 4.48 -0.49
C ALA A 136 11.74 3.72 -0.74
N ASP A 137 11.69 2.64 -1.51
CA ASP A 137 12.89 1.88 -1.88
C ASP A 137 13.87 2.73 -2.70
N HIS A 138 13.35 3.49 -3.67
CA HIS A 138 14.13 4.41 -4.49
C HIS A 138 14.77 5.53 -3.65
N ALA A 139 13.95 6.27 -2.91
CA ALA A 139 14.39 7.39 -2.07
C ALA A 139 15.44 6.95 -1.05
N ARG A 140 15.28 5.77 -0.44
CA ARG A 140 16.24 5.21 0.51
C ARG A 140 17.63 4.98 -0.10
N ARG A 141 17.71 4.62 -1.38
CA ARG A 141 18.99 4.36 -2.06
C ARG A 141 19.70 5.64 -2.49
N CYS A 142 18.94 6.71 -2.72
CA CYS A 142 19.46 7.98 -3.22
C CYS A 142 19.71 9.01 -2.12
N ALA A 143 18.96 8.96 -1.01
CA ALA A 143 19.03 9.97 0.02
C ALA A 143 20.38 9.96 0.75
N ARG A 144 20.92 11.16 1.00
CA ARG A 144 22.11 11.33 1.84
C ARG A 144 21.80 11.13 3.32
N ALA A 145 20.58 11.47 3.74
CA ALA A 145 20.11 11.33 5.11
C ALA A 145 18.64 10.90 5.13
N ILE A 146 18.29 10.09 6.12
CA ILE A 146 16.91 9.64 6.36
C ILE A 146 16.58 9.93 7.82
N THR A 147 15.51 10.66 8.07
CA THR A 147 15.06 11.02 9.42
C THR A 147 13.61 10.61 9.62
N THR A 148 13.33 9.97 10.76
CA THR A 148 11.97 9.61 11.15
C THR A 148 11.50 10.56 12.26
N VAL A 149 10.29 11.08 12.09
CA VAL A 149 9.61 11.95 13.04
C VAL A 149 8.31 11.27 13.45
N THR A 150 7.92 11.35 14.73
CA THR A 150 6.72 10.69 15.25
C THR A 150 5.84 11.62 16.10
N GLY A 151 4.58 11.23 16.30
CA GLY A 151 3.62 11.94 17.14
C GLY A 151 3.33 13.36 16.66
N GLU A 152 3.18 14.30 17.59
CA GLU A 152 2.81 15.70 17.27
C GLU A 152 3.85 16.42 16.39
N ALA A 153 5.11 15.99 16.43
CA ALA A 153 6.16 16.56 15.59
C ALA A 153 5.91 16.33 14.08
N VAL A 154 5.10 15.33 13.72
CA VAL A 154 4.68 15.09 12.32
C VAL A 154 3.81 16.23 11.82
N GLU A 155 2.88 16.73 12.64
CA GLU A 155 1.99 17.83 12.24
C GLU A 155 2.71 19.19 12.24
N ALA A 156 3.88 19.29 12.87
CA ALA A 156 4.72 20.47 12.83
C ALA A 156 5.62 20.55 11.57
N LEU A 157 5.67 19.48 10.75
CA LEU A 157 6.47 19.47 9.53
C LEU A 157 6.01 20.57 8.57
N GLN A 158 6.95 21.43 8.19
CA GLN A 158 6.70 22.47 7.20
C GLN A 158 6.83 21.86 5.81
N LEU A 159 5.67 21.63 5.18
CA LEU A 159 5.56 21.13 3.80
C LEU A 159 5.22 22.27 2.82
N ASP A 160 5.29 23.52 3.26
CA ASP A 160 5.10 24.67 2.39
C ASP A 160 6.14 24.68 1.27
N GLY A 161 5.67 24.75 0.03
CA GLY A 161 6.50 24.67 -1.17
C GLY A 161 6.86 23.24 -1.60
N PHE A 162 6.37 22.21 -0.89
CA PHE A 162 6.40 20.84 -1.38
C PHE A 162 5.17 20.56 -2.26
N GLU A 163 5.37 19.74 -3.29
CA GLU A 163 4.30 19.28 -4.15
C GLU A 163 3.86 17.87 -3.77
N PRO A 164 2.57 17.55 -3.77
CA PRO A 164 2.10 16.19 -3.51
C PRO A 164 2.54 15.25 -4.63
N VAL A 165 3.03 14.07 -4.28
CA VAL A 165 3.35 13.02 -5.26
C VAL A 165 2.07 12.26 -5.59
N LEU A 166 1.46 12.57 -6.73
CA LEU A 166 0.14 12.04 -7.08
C LEU A 166 0.13 10.55 -7.47
N ASP A 167 1.25 10.03 -7.97
CA ASP A 167 1.38 8.62 -8.39
C ASP A 167 1.00 7.64 -7.28
N VAL A 168 1.32 7.98 -6.01
CA VAL A 168 1.03 7.10 -4.87
C VAL A 168 -0.46 7.11 -4.49
N ALA A 169 -1.26 8.02 -5.05
CA ALA A 169 -2.67 8.18 -4.77
C ALA A 169 -2.99 8.16 -3.26
N GLY A 170 -2.23 8.94 -2.49
CA GLY A 170 -2.28 8.92 -1.02
C GLY A 170 -3.61 9.38 -0.42
N ARG A 171 -4.04 8.71 0.66
CA ARG A 171 -5.19 9.09 1.51
C ARG A 171 -4.67 9.44 2.90
N ALA A 172 -4.75 8.53 3.88
CA ALA A 172 -4.12 8.73 5.18
C ALA A 172 -2.59 8.81 5.06
N ASP A 173 -2.03 8.10 4.06
CA ASP A 173 -0.60 8.10 3.79
C ASP A 173 -0.28 8.90 2.54
N THR A 174 0.56 9.92 2.70
CA THR A 174 0.83 10.90 1.64
C THR A 174 2.33 11.07 1.42
N TRP A 175 2.68 11.47 0.20
CA TRP A 175 4.06 11.77 -0.19
C TRP A 175 4.17 13.18 -0.72
N TRP A 176 5.26 13.84 -0.39
CA TRP A 176 5.53 15.23 -0.71
C TRP A 176 6.95 15.36 -1.26
N ARG A 177 7.09 16.11 -2.35
CA ARG A 177 8.36 16.37 -3.05
C ARG A 177 8.76 17.82 -2.88
N GLY A 178 9.91 18.04 -2.29
CA GLY A 178 10.57 19.34 -2.18
C GLY A 178 11.73 19.48 -3.17
N ALA A 179 12.53 20.52 -2.99
CA ALA A 179 13.64 20.82 -3.89
C ALA A 179 14.78 19.79 -3.86
N ASP A 180 15.03 19.17 -2.71
CA ASP A 180 16.08 18.17 -2.49
C ASP A 180 15.64 17.06 -1.51
N SER A 181 14.34 16.92 -1.28
CA SER A 181 13.80 15.98 -0.31
C SER A 181 12.46 15.37 -0.72
N LEU A 182 12.23 14.15 -0.25
CA LEU A 182 10.94 13.47 -0.26
C LEU A 182 10.48 13.27 1.19
N VAL A 183 9.21 13.55 1.46
CA VAL A 183 8.61 13.34 2.78
C VAL A 183 7.42 12.41 2.64
N ALA A 184 7.50 11.24 3.26
CA ALA A 184 6.40 10.31 3.40
C ALA A 184 5.75 10.51 4.76
N VAL A 185 4.44 10.79 4.79
CA VAL A 185 3.68 10.98 6.02
C VAL A 185 2.66 9.85 6.15
N TYR A 186 2.71 9.15 7.27
CA TYR A 186 1.92 7.97 7.58
C TYR A 186 0.98 8.27 8.75
N ARG A 187 -0.33 8.28 8.47
CA ARG A 187 -1.37 8.53 9.49
C ARG A 187 -2.28 7.35 9.72
N GLY A 188 -2.22 6.34 8.86
CA GLY A 188 -3.13 5.19 8.89
C GLY A 188 -3.26 4.53 10.26
N GLU A 189 -2.14 4.17 10.88
CA GLU A 189 -2.14 3.54 12.22
C GLU A 189 -2.75 4.43 13.29
N ALA A 190 -2.44 5.72 13.27
CA ALA A 190 -2.94 6.67 14.25
C ALA A 190 -4.45 6.86 14.16
N GLU A 191 -5.00 6.88 12.94
CA GLU A 191 -6.43 6.98 12.69
C GLU A 191 -7.15 5.68 13.02
N CYS A 192 -6.61 4.55 12.55
CA CYS A 192 -7.20 3.22 12.70
C CYS A 192 -7.31 2.79 14.17
N MET A 193 -6.29 3.11 14.96
CA MET A 193 -6.21 2.73 16.39
C MET A 193 -6.59 3.87 17.34
N LEU A 194 -7.04 5.02 16.82
CA LEU A 194 -7.30 6.24 17.61
C LEU A 194 -6.11 6.61 18.51
N ALA A 195 -4.91 6.50 17.96
CA ALA A 195 -3.63 6.66 18.64
C ALA A 195 -2.77 7.75 17.96
N PRO A 196 -3.05 9.04 18.21
CA PRO A 196 -2.34 10.17 17.60
C PRO A 196 -0.80 10.10 17.67
N GLN A 197 -0.25 9.46 18.70
CA GLN A 197 1.17 9.24 18.89
C GLN A 197 1.82 8.31 17.85
N CYS A 198 1.03 7.50 17.15
CA CYS A 198 1.49 6.56 16.10
C CYS A 198 1.70 7.25 14.74
N ARG A 199 1.35 8.53 14.60
CA ARG A 199 1.67 9.29 13.38
C ARG A 199 3.16 9.28 13.17
N THR A 200 3.57 9.01 11.93
CA THR A 200 4.98 8.95 11.60
C THR A 200 5.23 9.65 10.28
N ALA A 201 6.39 10.28 10.14
CA ALA A 201 6.87 10.77 8.86
C ALA A 201 8.32 10.34 8.66
N THR A 202 8.67 10.06 7.41
CA THR A 202 10.06 9.77 7.00
C THR A 202 10.48 10.81 5.98
N VAL A 203 11.53 11.55 6.33
CA VAL A 203 12.15 12.57 5.50
C VAL A 203 13.42 11.99 4.88
N TYR A 204 13.46 11.96 3.55
CA TYR A 204 14.60 11.58 2.73
C TYR A 204 15.23 12.85 2.19
N SER A 205 16.43 13.23 2.65
CA SER A 205 17.08 14.51 2.32
C SER A 205 18.34 14.35 1.49
N GLY A 206 18.71 15.41 0.77
CA GLY A 206 19.90 15.47 -0.07
C GLY A 206 19.76 14.61 -1.33
N LEU A 207 18.56 14.58 -1.90
CA LEU A 207 18.25 13.95 -3.17
C LEU A 207 18.62 14.89 -4.32
N ASP A 208 19.24 14.34 -5.35
CA ASP A 208 19.36 14.99 -6.65
C ASP A 208 18.07 14.80 -7.48
N GLU A 209 18.03 15.35 -8.69
CA GLU A 209 16.88 15.23 -9.59
C GLU A 209 16.46 13.76 -9.81
N TRP A 210 17.45 12.86 -9.94
CA TRP A 210 17.18 11.42 -10.07
C TRP A 210 16.57 10.83 -8.80
N GLY A 211 17.06 11.23 -7.62
CA GLY A 211 16.52 10.82 -6.33
C GLY A 211 15.06 11.26 -6.12
N LEU A 212 14.67 12.40 -6.68
CA LEU A 212 13.31 12.98 -6.55
C LEU A 212 12.29 12.37 -7.51
N GLU A 213 12.71 12.04 -8.74
CA GLU A 213 11.81 11.58 -9.81
C GLU A 213 11.89 10.07 -10.04
N GLY A 214 13.11 9.53 -10.03
CA GLY A 214 13.41 8.15 -10.38
C GLY A 214 13.22 7.85 -11.88
N LEU A 215 12.94 6.58 -12.20
CA LEU A 215 12.57 6.19 -13.56
C LEU A 215 11.23 6.87 -13.90
N GLY A 216 11.27 7.82 -14.84
CA GLY A 216 10.14 8.69 -15.18
C GLY A 216 8.81 7.96 -15.40
N ALA A 217 7.72 8.69 -15.18
CA ALA A 217 6.35 8.23 -15.42
C ALA A 217 6.15 7.72 -16.86
#